data_AF-A0A2I0NU87-F1
#
_entry.id   AF-A0A2I0NU87-F1
#
_cell.length_a   1.000
_cell.length_b   1.000
_cell.length_c   1.000
_cell.angle_alpha   90.00
_cell.angle_beta   90.00
_cell.angle_gamma   90.00
#
_symmetry.space_group_name_H-M   'P 1'
#
loop_
_entity.id
_entity.type
_entity.pdbx_description
1 polymer ?
#
loop_
_entity_poly.entity_id
_entity_poly.type
_entity_poly.pdbx_seq_one_letter_code
_entity_poly.pdbx_strand_id
1 'polypeptide(L)'
;NGDKLEPEDKQKVEDGITAVKKALAEDNLDEIKKSMESLTEAVYAVTTKIYQKVQEEQAAQQQTPGADTPPNTDTNNDDNVVNADYKVKEE
;
A
#
# COMPACT_ATOMS: atom_id res chain seq x y z
N ASN A 1 6.16 2.90 -7.82
CA ASN A 1 5.44 3.55 -8.95
C ASN A 1 4.20 4.22 -8.42
N GLY A 2 3.87 5.43 -8.90
CA GLY A 2 2.63 6.12 -8.56
C GLY A 2 1.36 5.39 -9.00
N ASP A 3 1.49 4.32 -9.80
CA ASP A 3 0.39 3.45 -10.26
C ASP A 3 -0.36 2.73 -9.13
N LYS A 4 0.19 2.69 -7.91
CA LYS A 4 -0.48 2.08 -6.74
C LYS A 4 -1.39 3.06 -5.98
N LEU A 5 -1.37 4.36 -6.33
CA LEU A 5 -2.25 5.36 -5.73
C LEU A 5 -3.56 5.47 -6.51
N GLU A 6 -4.65 5.60 -5.77
CA GLU A 6 -5.93 6.02 -6.34
C GLU A 6 -5.80 7.46 -6.89
N PRO A 7 -6.50 7.81 -7.99
CA PRO A 7 -6.40 9.14 -8.61
C PRO A 7 -6.68 10.30 -7.65
N GLU A 8 -7.64 10.13 -6.74
CA GLU A 8 -7.99 11.13 -5.73
C GLU A 8 -6.85 11.36 -4.73
N ASP A 9 -6.20 10.28 -4.29
CA ASP A 9 -5.09 10.36 -3.33
C ASP A 9 -3.87 11.02 -3.98
N LYS A 10 -3.63 10.73 -5.27
CA LYS A 10 -2.60 11.41 -6.05
C LYS A 10 -2.89 12.92 -6.16
N GLN A 11 -4.13 13.29 -6.49
CA GLN A 11 -4.53 14.69 -6.60
C GLN A 11 -4.31 15.45 -5.28
N LYS A 12 -4.69 14.87 -4.13
CA LYS A 12 -4.49 15.50 -2.81
C LYS A 12 -3.02 15.80 -2.51
N VAL A 13 -2.12 14.88 -2.87
CA VAL A 13 -0.68 15.08 -2.70
C VAL A 13 -0.17 16.17 -3.66
N GLU A 14 -0.61 16.18 -4.92
CA GLU A 14 -0.23 17.21 -5.91
C GLU A 14 -0.74 18.61 -5.52
N ASP A 15 -1.95 18.70 -4.98
CA ASP A 15 -2.54 19.93 -4.47
C ASP A 15 -1.76 20.44 -3.25
N GLY A 16 -1.40 19.56 -2.33
CA GLY A 16 -0.57 19.89 -1.16
C GLY A 16 0.81 20.43 -1.58
N ILE A 17 1.47 19.78 -2.54
CA ILE A 17 2.75 20.25 -3.11
C ILE A 17 2.59 21.64 -3.72
N THR A 18 1.50 21.87 -4.45
CA THR A 18 1.22 23.17 -5.09
C THR A 18 0.98 24.26 -4.04
N ALA A 19 0.25 23.95 -2.97
CA ALA A 19 0.00 24.87 -1.86
C ALA A 19 1.32 25.27 -1.17
N VAL A 20 2.19 24.31 -0.86
CA VAL A 20 3.51 24.59 -0.27
C VAL A 20 4.35 25.48 -1.19
N LYS A 21 4.40 25.17 -2.49
CA LYS A 21 5.14 25.99 -3.47
C LYS A 21 4.62 27.41 -3.56
N LYS A 22 3.29 27.59 -3.51
CA LYS A 22 2.67 28.91 -3.51
C LYS A 22 3.01 29.69 -2.24
N ALA A 23 2.90 29.06 -1.07
CA ALA A 23 3.22 29.69 0.20
C ALA A 23 4.71 30.09 0.28
N LEU A 24 5.61 29.30 -0.29
CA LEU A 24 7.04 29.63 -0.45
C LEU A 24 7.25 30.84 -1.37
N ALA A 25 6.53 30.92 -2.48
CA ALA A 25 6.64 32.05 -3.41
C ALA A 25 6.11 33.37 -2.81
N GLU A 26 5.13 33.27 -1.90
CA GLU A 26 4.53 34.40 -1.17
C GLU A 26 5.28 34.76 0.12
N ASP A 27 6.34 34.01 0.46
CA ASP A 27 7.12 34.14 1.70
C ASP A 27 6.25 34.12 2.97
N ASN A 28 5.16 33.36 2.92
CA ASN A 28 4.15 33.28 3.97
C ASN A 28 4.43 32.08 4.89
N LEU A 29 5.17 32.34 5.98
CA LEU A 29 5.64 31.31 6.90
C LEU A 29 4.51 30.52 7.59
N ASP A 30 3.36 31.15 7.86
CA ASP A 30 2.22 30.46 8.48
C ASP A 30 1.53 29.52 7.49
N GLU A 31 1.35 29.95 6.24
CA GLU A 31 0.80 29.09 5.18
C GLU A 31 1.76 27.98 4.79
N ILE A 32 3.09 28.21 4.83
CA ILE A 32 4.08 27.14 4.61
C ILE A 32 3.90 26.04 5.66
N LYS A 33 3.79 26.39 6.95
CA LYS A 33 3.61 25.40 8.02
C LYS A 33 2.33 24.61 7.82
N LYS A 34 1.21 25.32 7.62
CA LYS A 34 -0.11 24.70 7.44
C LYS A 34 -0.17 23.78 6.22
N SER A 35 0.37 24.23 5.08
CA SER A 35 0.39 23.43 3.85
C SER A 35 1.34 22.22 3.97
N MET A 36 2.45 22.35 4.71
CA MET A 36 3.34 21.21 5.01
C MET A 36 2.68 20.18 5.93
N GLU A 37 1.91 20.62 6.95
CA GLU A 37 1.12 19.72 7.79
C GLU A 37 0.07 18.97 6.95
N SER A 38 -0.67 19.69 6.12
CA SER A 38 -1.69 19.10 5.23
C SER A 38 -1.09 18.11 4.22
N LEU A 39 0.07 18.44 3.63
CA LEU A 39 0.78 17.54 2.73
C LEU A 39 1.26 16.27 3.46
N THR A 40 1.77 16.44 4.67
CA THR A 40 2.23 15.33 5.51
C THR A 40 1.08 14.37 5.85
N GLU A 41 -0.07 14.90 6.25
CA GLU A 41 -1.29 14.12 6.50
C GLU A 41 -1.74 13.37 5.25
N ALA A 42 -1.75 14.02 4.09
CA ALA A 42 -2.12 13.39 2.82
C ALA A 42 -1.19 12.20 2.51
N VAL A 43 0.13 12.37 2.67
CA VAL A 43 1.11 11.31 2.45
C VAL A 43 0.94 10.15 3.43
N TYR A 44 0.65 10.42 4.71
CA TYR A 44 0.36 9.36 5.68
C TYR A 44 -0.92 8.59 5.34
N ALA A 45 -1.97 9.30 4.95
CA ALA A 45 -3.23 8.68 4.53
C ALA A 45 -3.02 7.76 3.33
N VAL A 46 -2.29 8.24 2.31
CA VAL A 46 -1.90 7.45 1.13
C VAL A 46 -1.11 6.22 1.54
N THR A 47 -0.08 6.38 2.36
CA THR A 47 0.80 5.26 2.76
C THR A 47 0.03 4.20 3.53
N THR A 48 -0.88 4.63 4.41
CA THR A 48 -1.77 3.75 5.16
C THR A 48 -2.68 2.94 4.23
N LYS A 49 -3.31 3.61 3.25
CA LYS A 49 -4.16 2.94 2.26
C LYS A 49 -3.38 1.95 1.40
N ILE A 50 -2.16 2.29 0.98
CA ILE A 50 -1.30 1.39 0.22
C ILE A 50 -1.01 0.13 1.04
N TYR A 51 -0.69 0.30 2.33
CA TYR A 51 -0.42 -0.84 3.21
C TYR A 51 -1.66 -1.71 3.41
N GLN A 52 -2.84 -1.11 3.60
CA GLN A 52 -4.12 -1.82 3.67
C GLN A 52 -4.40 -2.62 2.38
N LYS A 53 -4.25 -1.97 1.21
CA LYS A 53 -4.47 -2.59 -0.10
C LYS A 53 -3.52 -3.77 -0.34
N VAL A 54 -2.27 -3.65 0.07
CA VAL A 54 -1.29 -4.77 -0.03
C VAL A 54 -1.69 -5.94 0.88
N GLN A 55 -2.18 -5.68 2.09
CA GLN A 55 -2.68 -6.76 2.96
C GLN A 55 -3.92 -7.44 2.38
N GLU A 56 -4.85 -6.67 1.83
CA GLU A 56 -6.05 -7.19 1.18
C GLU A 56 -5.70 -8.04 -0.05
N GLU A 57 -4.78 -7.57 -0.90
CA GLU A 57 -4.28 -8.33 -2.05
C GLU A 57 -3.61 -9.67 -1.62
N GLN A 58 -2.83 -9.66 -0.54
CA GLN A 58 -2.22 -10.89 0.00
C GLN A 58 -3.26 -11.86 0.58
N ALA A 59 -4.25 -11.35 1.33
CA ALA A 59 -5.33 -12.17 1.87
C ALA A 59 -6.21 -12.77 0.77
N ALA A 60 -6.47 -12.03 -0.31
CA ALA A 60 -7.22 -12.51 -1.46
C ALA A 60 -6.47 -13.62 -2.24
N GLN A 61 -5.14 -13.55 -2.32
CA GLN A 61 -4.33 -14.63 -2.92
C GLN A 61 -4.31 -15.91 -2.08
N GLN A 62 -4.45 -15.82 -0.76
CA GLN A 62 -4.53 -16.98 0.14
C GLN A 62 -5.89 -17.71 0.14
N GLN A 63 -6.92 -17.17 -0.52
CA GLN A 63 -8.28 -17.74 -0.53
C GLN A 63 -8.63 -18.54 -1.79
N THR A 64 -7.67 -18.93 -2.64
CA THR A 64 -7.95 -19.86 -3.75
C THR A 64 -8.18 -21.28 -3.22
N PRO A 65 -9.41 -21.83 -3.25
CA PRO A 65 -9.68 -23.18 -2.78
C PRO A 65 -9.80 -24.12 -3.99
N GLY A 66 -8.87 -25.05 -4.12
CA GLY A 66 -8.99 -26.20 -5.01
C GLY A 66 -7.85 -27.18 -4.72
N ALA A 67 -8.05 -28.47 -4.48
CA ALA A 67 -9.26 -29.27 -4.37
C ALA A 67 -8.90 -30.53 -3.54
N ASP A 68 -9.87 -31.06 -2.79
CA ASP A 68 -9.80 -32.41 -2.22
C ASP A 68 -9.54 -33.46 -3.32
N THR A 69 -8.54 -34.34 -3.10
CA THR A 69 -8.54 -35.83 -3.24
C THR A 69 -7.15 -36.38 -3.70
N PRO A 70 -6.54 -37.37 -2.99
CA PRO A 70 -5.26 -38.03 -3.34
C PRO A 70 -5.50 -39.30 -4.23
N PRO A 71 -4.51 -40.15 -4.60
CA PRO A 71 -3.05 -40.07 -4.56
C PRO A 71 -2.37 -40.30 -5.94
N ASN A 72 -1.05 -40.08 -5.96
CA ASN A 72 -0.06 -40.77 -6.81
C ASN A 72 0.41 -40.08 -8.12
N THR A 73 1.71 -40.29 -8.34
CA THR A 73 2.55 -40.14 -9.54
C THR A 73 2.79 -38.76 -10.11
N ASP A 74 3.93 -38.20 -9.72
CA ASP A 74 5.04 -37.83 -10.61
C ASP A 74 4.64 -37.16 -11.94
N THR A 75 4.80 -35.84 -12.01
CA THR A 75 5.55 -35.17 -13.10
C THR A 75 5.60 -33.66 -12.89
N ASN A 76 6.83 -33.15 -12.88
CA ASN A 76 7.27 -31.78 -13.18
C ASN A 76 6.18 -30.76 -13.61
N ASN A 77 6.03 -29.69 -12.85
CA ASN A 77 6.46 -28.32 -13.18
C ASN A 77 5.84 -27.33 -12.18
N ASP A 78 6.62 -26.28 -11.88
CA ASP A 78 6.19 -24.98 -11.36
C ASP A 78 4.99 -24.96 -10.40
N ASP A 79 5.29 -24.88 -9.11
CA ASP A 79 4.76 -23.77 -8.33
C ASP A 79 5.64 -23.61 -7.10
N ASN A 80 6.19 -22.40 -6.94
CA ASN A 80 6.83 -21.97 -5.72
C ASN A 80 5.73 -21.76 -4.67
N VAL A 81 5.14 -22.86 -4.21
CA VAL A 81 4.16 -22.91 -3.14
C VAL A 81 4.90 -22.53 -1.87
N VAL A 82 4.73 -21.28 -1.47
CA VAL A 82 5.21 -20.76 -0.18
C VAL A 82 4.38 -21.45 0.92
N ASN A 83 4.82 -22.61 1.37
CA ASN A 83 4.40 -23.20 2.63
C ASN A 83 4.99 -22.36 3.77
N ALA A 84 4.31 -21.28 4.14
CA ALA A 84 4.60 -20.54 5.36
C ALA A 84 3.92 -21.28 6.54
N ASP A 85 4.58 -22.32 7.06
CA ASP A 85 4.24 -22.89 8.36
C ASP A 85 4.51 -21.82 9.43
N TYR A 86 3.49 -21.04 9.76
CA TYR A 86 3.51 -20.09 10.87
C TYR A 86 3.44 -20.88 12.19
N LYS A 87 4.59 -21.33 12.69
CA LYS A 87 4.71 -21.75 14.09
C LYS A 87 4.78 -20.51 14.97
N VAL A 88 3.64 -20.10 15.51
CA VAL A 88 3.58 -19.21 16.67
C VAL A 88 4.33 -19.91 17.80
N LYS A 89 5.54 -19.45 18.11
CA LYS A 89 6.14 -19.72 19.40
C LYS A 89 5.46 -18.76 20.37
N GLU A 90 4.55 -19.30 21.15
CA GLU A 90 4.17 -18.69 22.42
C GLU A 90 5.43 -18.71 23.31
N GLU A 91 5.88 -17.54 23.75
CA GLU A 91 6.87 -17.42 24.84
C GLU A 91 6.20 -17.64 26.19
#